data_AF-A0A968UK76-F1
#
_entry.id   AF-A0A968UK76-F1
#
_cell.length_a   1.000
_cell.length_b   1.000
_cell.length_c   1.000
_cell.angle_alpha   90.00
_cell.angle_beta   90.00
_cell.angle_gamma   90.00
#
_symmetry.space_group_name_H-M   'P 1'
#
loop_
_entity.id
_entity.type
_entity.pdbx_description
1 polymer ?
#
loop_
_entity_poly.entity_id
_entity_poly.type
_entity_poly.pdbx_seq_one_letter_code
_entity_poly.pdbx_strand_id
1 'polypeptide(L)' 'MRTVGIIVNIFFPGVGTIIVGKIGQGIVQIILVAIAIILNLTVVLAIIGIPLGIGTWIWGLVSAATPKVEKQNSKD' A
#
# COMPACT_ATOMS: atom_id res chain seq x y z
N MET A 1 -1.99 -17.00 -1.32
CA MET A 1 -2.35 -15.78 -0.58
C MET A 1 -2.24 -14.48 -1.40
N ARG A 2 -1.58 -14.45 -2.56
CA ARG A 2 -1.38 -13.22 -3.36
C ARG A 2 -2.68 -12.56 -3.80
N THR A 3 -3.63 -13.35 -4.29
CA THR A 3 -4.96 -12.87 -4.68
C THR A 3 -5.70 -12.25 -3.50
N VAL A 4 -5.58 -12.85 -2.31
CA VAL A 4 -6.17 -12.32 -1.07
C VAL A 4 -5.53 -10.99 -0.69
N GLY A 5 -4.19 -10.88 -0.75
CA GLY A 5 -3.48 -9.63 -0.50
C GLY A 5 -3.86 -8.50 -1.46
N ILE A 6 -4.05 -8.80 -2.74
CA ILE A 6 -4.51 -7.82 -3.75
C ILE A 6 -5.96 -7.41 -3.48
N ILE A 7 -6.87 -8.36 -3.26
CA ILE A 7 -8.28 -8.08 -2.95
C ILE A 7 -8.39 -7.21 -1.70
N VAL A 8 -7.63 -7.52 -0.65
CA VAL A 8 -7.62 -6.73 0.58
C VAL A 8 -7.07 -5.32 0.32
N ASN A 9 -6.02 -5.16 -0.51
CA ASN A 9 -5.47 -3.84 -0.84
C ASN A 9 -6.40 -2.96 -1.68
N ILE A 10 -7.36 -3.54 -2.42
CA ILE A 10 -8.35 -2.77 -3.16
C ILE A 10 -9.22 -1.95 -2.20
N PHE A 11 -9.66 -2.57 -1.09
CA PHE A 11 -10.50 -1.91 -0.08
C PHE A 11 -9.68 -1.21 1.00
N PHE A 12 -8.53 -1.78 1.38
CA PHE A 12 -7.68 -1.32 2.47
C PHE A 12 -6.20 -1.30 2.04
N PRO A 13 -5.78 -0.27 1.28
CA PRO A 13 -4.39 -0.10 0.88
C PRO A 13 -3.45 -0.08 2.10
N GLY A 14 -2.43 -0.93 2.07
CA GLY A 14 -1.45 -1.13 3.14
C GLY A 14 -1.67 -2.44 3.91
N VAL A 15 -2.90 -2.85 4.17
CA VAL A 15 -3.19 -4.12 4.87
C VAL A 15 -2.81 -5.32 3.99
N GLY A 16 -3.15 -5.26 2.69
CA GLY A 16 -2.76 -6.29 1.72
C GLY A 16 -1.24 -6.43 1.58
N THR A 17 -0.52 -5.33 1.66
CA THR A 17 0.95 -5.28 1.60
C THR A 17 1.60 -5.92 2.85
N ILE A 18 1.00 -5.75 4.02
CA ILE A 18 1.42 -6.42 5.27
C ILE A 18 1.21 -7.94 5.16
N ILE A 19 0.06 -8.38 4.63
CA ILE A 19 -0.26 -9.80 4.43
C ILE A 19 0.75 -10.49 3.51
N VAL A 20 1.32 -9.77 2.54
CA VAL A 20 2.34 -10.28 1.60
C VAL A 20 3.76 -10.26 2.23
N GLY A 21 3.89 -9.90 3.51
CA GLY A 21 5.15 -9.94 4.26
C GLY A 21 6.02 -8.70 4.11
N LYS A 22 5.48 -7.61 3.54
CA LYS A 22 6.16 -6.32 3.37
C LYS A 22 5.67 -5.29 4.38
N ILE A 23 5.88 -5.60 5.67
CA ILE A 23 5.34 -4.84 6.80
C ILE A 23 5.72 -3.35 6.73
N GLY A 24 6.99 -3.02 6.48
CA GLY A 24 7.44 -1.63 6.39
C GLY A 24 6.73 -0.82 5.30
N GLN A 25 6.59 -1.38 4.10
CA GLN A 25 5.84 -0.72 3.01
C GLN A 25 4.36 -0.57 3.34
N GLY A 26 3.77 -1.59 3.97
CA GLY A 26 2.36 -1.55 4.37
C GLY A 26 2.06 -0.48 5.43
N ILE A 27 2.93 -0.30 6.43
CA ILE A 27 2.80 0.76 7.43
C ILE A 27 2.85 2.15 6.77
N VAL A 28 3.83 2.38 5.89
CA VAL A 28 3.94 3.66 5.16
C VAL A 28 2.70 3.93 4.33
N GLN A 29 2.14 2.91 3.67
CA GLN A 29 0.89 3.04 2.90
C GLN A 29 -0.30 3.43 3.78
N ILE A 30 -0.47 2.80 4.95
CA ILE A 30 -1.54 3.16 5.90
C ILE A 30 -1.41 4.61 6.34
N ILE A 31 -0.20 5.07 6.66
CA ILE A 31 0.06 6.45 7.09
C ILE A 31 -0.24 7.43 5.95
N LEU A 32 0.23 7.16 4.74
CA LEU A 32 0.01 8.03 3.57
C LEU A 32 -1.48 8.13 3.20
N VAL A 33 -2.23 7.03 3.31
CA VAL A 33 -3.69 7.03 3.09
C VAL A 33 -4.41 7.85 4.16
N ALA A 34 -4.02 7.72 5.43
CA ALA A 34 -4.56 8.55 6.50
C ALA A 34 -4.28 10.04 6.28
N ILE A 35 -3.06 10.38 5.86
CA ILE A 35 -2.67 11.75 5.48
C ILE A 35 -3.52 12.23 4.31
N ALA A 36 -3.68 11.43 3.24
CA ALA A 36 -4.51 11.79 2.10
C ALA A 36 -5.97 12.07 2.48
N ILE A 37 -6.55 11.28 3.39
CA ILE A 37 -7.90 11.51 3.93
C ILE A 37 -7.95 12.84 4.68
N ILE A 38 -6.98 13.12 5.55
CA ILE A 38 -6.90 14.39 6.30
C ILE A 38 -6.78 15.59 5.35
N LEU A 39 -5.95 15.49 4.29
CA LEU A 39 -5.87 16.53 3.27
C LEU A 39 -7.21 16.71 2.54
N ASN A 40 -7.94 15.64 2.26
CA ASN A 40 -9.25 15.72 1.60
C ASN A 40 -10.35 16.35 2.45
N LEU A 41 -10.16 16.55 3.77
CA LEU A 41 -11.14 17.23 4.62
C LEU A 41 -11.33 18.71 4.26
N THR A 42 -10.38 19.32 3.55
CA THR A 42 -10.51 20.69 3.07
C THR A 42 -10.49 20.72 1.54
N VAL A 43 -11.39 21.48 0.93
CA VAL A 43 -11.53 21.55 -0.55
C VAL A 43 -10.23 21.97 -1.25
N VAL A 44 -9.45 22.86 -0.61
CA VAL A 44 -8.17 23.33 -1.15
C VAL A 44 -7.10 22.23 -1.09
N LEU A 45 -6.97 21.54 0.04
CA LEU A 45 -5.96 20.47 0.18
C LEU A 45 -6.38 19.19 -0.55
N ALA A 46 -7.67 19.02 -0.90
CA ALA A 46 -8.15 17.89 -1.68
C ALA A 46 -7.51 17.81 -3.08
N ILE A 47 -7.09 18.95 -3.65
CA ILE A 47 -6.34 18.99 -4.92
C ILE A 47 -5.04 18.20 -4.81
N ILE A 48 -4.43 18.15 -3.62
CA ILE A 48 -3.20 17.40 -3.34
C ILE A 48 -3.51 16.04 -2.73
N GLY A 49 -4.50 15.98 -1.84
CA GLY A 49 -4.94 14.77 -1.15
C GLY A 49 -5.47 13.69 -2.09
N ILE A 50 -6.25 14.06 -3.12
CA ILE A 50 -6.79 13.11 -4.10
C ILE A 50 -5.67 12.45 -4.92
N PRO A 51 -4.76 13.19 -5.59
CA PRO A 51 -3.62 12.59 -6.28
C PRO A 51 -2.73 11.75 -5.36
N LEU A 52 -2.47 12.21 -4.14
CA LEU A 52 -1.67 11.47 -3.15
C LEU A 52 -2.35 10.14 -2.78
N GLY A 53 -3.66 10.16 -2.54
CA GLY A 53 -4.46 8.97 -2.23
C GLY A 53 -4.46 7.96 -3.37
N ILE A 54 -4.69 8.42 -4.60
CA ILE A 54 -4.68 7.55 -5.80
C ILE A 54 -3.28 6.96 -6.03
N GLY A 55 -2.23 7.77 -5.96
CA GLY A 55 -0.85 7.31 -6.14
C GLY A 55 -0.45 6.27 -5.10
N THR A 56 -0.79 6.51 -3.83
CA THR A 56 -0.53 5.58 -2.73
C THR A 56 -1.33 4.28 -2.89
N TRP A 57 -2.58 4.37 -3.35
CA TRP A 57 -3.43 3.20 -3.60
C TRP A 57 -2.89 2.30 -4.72
N ILE A 58 -2.51 2.90 -5.87
CA ILE A 58 -1.88 2.17 -6.98
C ILE A 58 -0.57 1.52 -6.53
N TRP A 59 0.26 2.27 -5.80
CA TRP A 59 1.50 1.73 -5.24
C TRP A 59 1.25 0.57 -4.26
N GLY A 60 0.17 0.64 -3.49
CA GLY A 60 -0.39 -0.45 -2.70
C GLY A 60 -0.60 -1.72 -3.53
N LEU A 61 -1.41 -1.63 -4.58
CA LEU A 61 -1.70 -2.75 -5.47
C LEU A 61 -0.43 -3.38 -6.05
N VAL A 62 0.49 -2.56 -6.57
CA VAL A 62 1.76 -3.05 -7.14
C VAL A 62 2.62 -3.74 -6.08
N SER A 63 2.65 -3.20 -4.86
CA SER A 63 3.44 -3.75 -3.76
C SER A 63 2.94 -5.11 -3.29
N ALA A 64 1.61 -5.29 -3.23
CA ALA A 64 0.97 -6.58 -2.92
C ALA A 64 1.08 -7.60 -4.06
N ALA A 65 1.09 -7.15 -5.31
CA ALA A 65 1.30 -8.03 -6.47
C ALA A 65 2.75 -8.52 -6.59
N THR A 66 3.72 -7.73 -6.10
CA THR A 66 5.14 -8.07 -6.18
C THR A 66 5.54 -8.99 -5.03
N PRO A 67 6.01 -10.23 -5.28
CA PRO A 67 6.46 -11.13 -4.22
C PRO A 67 7.72 -10.58 -3.52
N LYS A 68 7.88 -10.92 -2.23
CA LYS A 68 9.17 -10.77 -1.56
C LYS A 68 10.12 -11.78 -2.18
N VAL A 69 11.23 -11.31 -2.76
CA VAL A 69 12.31 -12.19 -3.22
C VAL A 69 12.99 -12.73 -1.96
N GLU A 70 12.58 -13.92 -1.53
CA GLU A 70 13.32 -14.71 -0.55
C GLU A 70 14.67 -15.05 -1.19
N LYS A 71 15.79 -14.63 -0.58
CA LYS A 71 17.12 -15.11 -1.00
C LYS A 71 17.17 -16.61 -0.77
N GLN A 72 16.92 -17.38 -1.80
CA GLN A 72 17.06 -18.83 -1.78
C GLN A 72 18.56 -19.17 -1.88
N ASN A 73 19.09 -19.60 -0.74
CA ASN A 73 20.30 -20.40 -0.54
C ASN A 73 21.67 -19.81 -0.96
N SER A 74 22.51 -19.52 0.04
CA SER A 74 23.98 -19.66 -0.05
C SER A 74 24.41 -20.64 1.04
N LYS A 75 23.99 -21.89 0.89
CA LYS A 75 24.58 -23.06 1.53
C LYS A 75 24.73 -24.11 0.45
N ASP A 76 25.83 -24.02 -0.28
CA ASP A 76 26.54 -25.11 -0.93
C ASP A 76 28.03 -24.71 -0.92
#